data_AF-A0A7C1VKF2-F1
#
_entry.id   AF-A0A7C1VKF2-F1
#
_cell.length_a   1.000
_cell.length_b   1.000
_cell.length_c   1.000
_cell.angle_alpha   90.00
_cell.angle_beta   90.00
_cell.angle_gamma   90.00
#
_symmetry.space_group_name_H-M   'P 1'
#
loop_
_entity.id
_entity.type
_entity.pdbx_description
1 polymer ?
#
loop_
_entity_poly.entity_id
_entity_poly.type
_entity_poly.pdbx_seq_one_letter_code
_entity_poly.pdbx_strand_id
1 'polypeptide(L)'
;MTLREKGKPVHLKINDKRLAITFKGVNVEKVPALLRGISSLTRLYAGLHTRFNPEFAFSNIVRDTQEMMVYTASRKEMGFGSAGKVATGIVKSQKAIYDFLLGKDTPGARLYKQMKEDGGTTGGLGLSTREQVNLDIEKIRRLNRSKPRAAAEKAIEVVDKWNTLFEDSTRLSVYRTALDRGLTRSQAATLAKEATINFNKKGTAGPIINGLYMFSNASIQGSTKMLGALKNPKVAGAVIGTMGTAVYAANEWNDSIDPDWRDKVTKWDRSSNYVVMLPPDEDGSINYITVPVSWGLKPIKVSLEYTYDAATGHGDFGAAFQGVATSFLEAYNPLAGDENVLNTLTPTILKVPLEISKNRAWYGNAIKPDYDPNVPASSKYFKSLENTFTGRAAIKTTAELSEATKGAIELSPADVNYAFNQYIGGVGRFVSKVISTVSGIVTGDEIPTKEIPVLSRFLKNRDEEQVLKSLYYTEKERVDKEKAQQKVSDVRRLTPLYEEAQMLLKEGKAQEAQAIVNNLSDEDYEIYKKMKSSDKRRQTTARQIDIFPTVKHIQDLLREGKQTEAQQAVDQLTNEEYEVYIKVKEQLGLK
;
A
#
# COMPACT_ATOMS: atom_id res chain seq x y z
N MET A 1 -29.85 0.23 -24.79
CA MET A 1 -29.83 -0.80 -23.73
C MET A 1 -30.77 -1.90 -24.14
N THR A 2 -30.31 -3.14 -24.23
CA THR A 2 -31.17 -4.28 -24.56
C THR A 2 -31.68 -4.87 -23.26
N LEU A 3 -32.81 -4.36 -22.77
CA LEU A 3 -33.55 -5.04 -21.72
C LEU A 3 -34.21 -6.27 -22.31
N ARG A 4 -34.34 -7.33 -21.52
CA ARG A 4 -35.06 -8.52 -21.94
C ARG A 4 -36.16 -8.82 -20.95
N GLU A 5 -37.39 -8.90 -21.44
CA GLU A 5 -38.54 -9.38 -20.68
C GLU A 5 -38.93 -10.75 -21.21
N LYS A 6 -38.89 -11.78 -20.35
CA LYS A 6 -39.12 -13.18 -20.75
C LYS A 6 -38.26 -13.60 -21.96
N GLY A 7 -37.02 -13.11 -22.02
CA GLY A 7 -36.07 -13.40 -23.11
C GLY A 7 -36.23 -12.56 -24.37
N LYS A 8 -37.30 -11.76 -24.51
CA LYS A 8 -37.52 -10.89 -25.67
C LYS A 8 -36.93 -9.50 -25.45
N PRO A 9 -36.25 -8.89 -26.44
CA PRO A 9 -35.73 -7.54 -26.31
C PRO A 9 -36.87 -6.53 -26.15
N VAL A 10 -36.75 -5.63 -25.18
CA VAL A 10 -37.66 -4.51 -24.97
C VAL A 10 -36.90 -3.19 -24.98
N HIS A 11 -37.54 -2.14 -25.46
CA HIS A 11 -36.97 -0.80 -25.56
C HIS A 11 -37.48 0.09 -24.43
N LEU A 12 -36.55 0.65 -23.67
CA LEU A 12 -36.86 1.64 -22.63
C LEU A 12 -36.49 3.03 -23.14
N LYS A 13 -37.49 3.91 -23.24
CA LYS A 13 -37.28 5.34 -23.54
C LYS A 13 -37.09 6.10 -22.24
N ILE A 14 -35.92 6.70 -22.06
CA ILE A 14 -35.61 7.58 -20.92
C ILE A 14 -35.73 9.02 -21.42
N ASN A 15 -36.71 9.76 -20.89
CA ASN A 15 -36.97 11.13 -21.32
C ASN A 15 -35.96 12.13 -20.74
N ASP A 16 -35.45 11.87 -19.53
CA ASP A 16 -34.41 12.69 -18.93
C ASP A 16 -33.06 12.45 -19.63
N LYS A 17 -32.49 13.51 -20.20
CA LYS A 17 -31.24 13.43 -20.97
C LYS A 17 -30.05 12.98 -20.13
N ARG A 18 -29.96 13.39 -18.86
CA ARG A 18 -28.84 13.03 -17.96
C ARG A 18 -28.90 11.56 -17.59
N LEU A 19 -30.10 11.06 -17.26
CA LEU A 19 -30.34 9.64 -17.04
C LEU A 19 -30.07 8.85 -18.32
N ALA A 20 -30.54 9.30 -19.48
CA ALA A 20 -30.32 8.62 -20.75
C ALA A 20 -28.81 8.49 -21.09
N ILE A 21 -28.02 9.55 -20.88
CA ILE A 21 -26.57 9.53 -21.06
C ILE A 21 -25.91 8.52 -20.09
N THR A 22 -26.31 8.55 -18.83
CA THR A 22 -25.79 7.67 -17.76
C THR A 22 -26.09 6.19 -18.05
N PHE A 23 -27.35 5.86 -18.36
CA PHE A 23 -27.78 4.49 -18.67
C PHE A 23 -27.21 3.98 -20.00
N LYS A 24 -26.89 4.86 -20.95
CA LYS A 24 -26.16 4.49 -22.17
C LYS A 24 -24.65 4.34 -21.93
N GLY A 25 -24.12 4.81 -20.80
CA GLY A 25 -22.69 4.80 -20.48
C GLY A 25 -21.84 5.71 -21.38
N VAL A 26 -22.46 6.69 -22.04
CA VAL A 26 -21.77 7.60 -22.99
C VAL A 26 -20.87 8.59 -22.26
N ASN A 27 -21.20 8.91 -21.02
CA ASN A 27 -20.41 9.77 -20.12
C ASN A 27 -19.24 9.04 -19.44
N VAL A 28 -18.97 7.77 -19.77
CA VAL A 28 -17.89 7.01 -19.14
C VAL A 28 -16.68 7.04 -20.06
N GLU A 29 -15.57 7.57 -19.56
CA GLU A 29 -14.32 7.61 -20.32
C GLU A 29 -13.78 6.20 -20.54
N LYS A 30 -13.37 5.93 -21.78
CA LYS A 30 -12.77 4.66 -22.15
C LYS A 30 -11.29 4.67 -21.78
N VAL A 31 -10.81 3.57 -21.19
CA VAL A 31 -9.40 3.40 -20.88
C VAL A 31 -8.58 3.44 -22.18
N PRO A 32 -7.59 4.34 -22.32
CA PRO A 32 -6.70 4.41 -23.48
C PRO A 32 -6.04 3.07 -23.77
N ALA A 33 -5.74 2.80 -25.05
CA ALA A 33 -5.23 1.50 -25.48
C ALA A 33 -4.02 1.01 -24.68
N LEU A 34 -3.06 1.91 -24.44
CA LEU A 34 -1.85 1.67 -23.67
C LEU A 34 -2.12 1.28 -22.21
N LEU A 35 -3.16 1.85 -21.60
CA LEU A 35 -3.50 1.60 -20.20
C LEU A 35 -4.38 0.36 -19.99
N ARG A 36 -4.91 -0.25 -21.06
CA ARG A 36 -5.80 -1.42 -20.96
C ARG A 36 -5.11 -2.62 -20.31
N GLY A 37 -3.81 -2.83 -20.57
CA GLY A 37 -3.03 -3.91 -19.96
C GLY A 37 -2.88 -3.74 -18.45
N ILE A 38 -2.37 -2.57 -18.03
CA ILE A 38 -2.25 -2.18 -16.61
C ILE A 38 -3.60 -2.26 -15.90
N SER A 39 -4.66 -1.80 -16.56
CA SER A 39 -6.03 -1.82 -16.05
C SER A 39 -6.55 -3.24 -15.82
N SER A 40 -6.26 -4.18 -16.72
CA SER A 40 -6.64 -5.59 -16.55
C SER A 40 -5.86 -6.27 -15.42
N LEU A 41 -4.56 -5.99 -15.31
CA LEU A 41 -3.73 -6.50 -14.21
C LEU A 41 -4.18 -5.93 -12.86
N THR A 42 -4.42 -4.63 -12.76
CA THR A 42 -4.89 -3.97 -11.53
C THR A 42 -6.26 -4.50 -11.11
N ARG A 43 -7.16 -4.83 -12.05
CA ARG A 43 -8.43 -5.49 -11.75
C ARG A 43 -8.28 -6.91 -11.22
N LEU A 44 -7.42 -7.72 -11.84
CA LEU A 44 -7.12 -9.07 -11.35
C LEU A 44 -6.55 -8.99 -9.93
N TYR A 45 -5.56 -8.11 -9.75
CA TYR A 45 -4.93 -7.80 -8.48
C TYR A 45 -5.98 -7.41 -7.42
N ALA A 46 -6.91 -6.50 -7.73
CA ALA A 46 -8.02 -6.12 -6.85
C ALA A 46 -8.88 -7.32 -6.42
N GLY A 47 -9.23 -8.19 -7.36
CA GLY A 47 -10.00 -9.40 -7.10
C GLY A 47 -9.28 -10.39 -6.17
N LEU A 48 -7.96 -10.55 -6.35
CA LEU A 48 -7.12 -11.43 -5.50
C LEU A 48 -6.98 -10.92 -4.06
N HIS A 49 -7.02 -9.61 -3.84
CA HIS A 49 -6.96 -9.01 -2.50
C HIS A 49 -8.31 -8.99 -1.78
N THR A 50 -9.42 -8.99 -2.52
CA THR A 50 -10.79 -8.89 -1.96
C THR A 50 -11.64 -10.12 -2.25
N ARG A 51 -12.24 -10.21 -3.43
CA ARG A 51 -13.23 -11.23 -3.80
C ARG A 51 -12.75 -12.63 -3.49
N PHE A 52 -11.53 -12.97 -3.87
CA PHE A 52 -11.01 -14.33 -3.72
C PHE A 52 -10.34 -14.59 -2.36
N ASN A 53 -10.31 -13.62 -1.47
CA ASN A 53 -9.70 -13.71 -0.13
C ASN A 53 -10.80 -13.85 0.94
N PRO A 54 -11.14 -15.07 1.41
CA PRO A 54 -12.25 -15.27 2.34
C PRO A 54 -12.08 -14.51 3.66
N GLU A 55 -10.84 -14.33 4.13
CA GLU A 55 -10.54 -13.55 5.34
C GLU A 55 -10.90 -12.07 5.22
N PHE A 56 -10.88 -11.53 3.99
CA PHE A 56 -11.17 -10.12 3.75
C PHE A 56 -12.60 -9.78 4.20
N ALA A 57 -13.57 -10.68 3.93
CA ALA A 57 -14.98 -10.47 4.26
C ALA A 57 -15.22 -10.18 5.74
N PHE A 58 -14.47 -10.81 6.65
CA PHE A 58 -14.61 -10.60 8.09
C PHE A 58 -14.11 -9.24 8.54
N SER A 59 -12.93 -8.82 8.06
CA SER A 59 -12.44 -7.47 8.36
C SER A 59 -13.30 -6.39 7.70
N ASN A 60 -13.88 -6.68 6.53
CA ASN A 60 -14.69 -5.73 5.78
C ASN A 60 -16.08 -5.55 6.39
N ILE A 61 -16.73 -6.62 6.88
CA ILE A 61 -18.05 -6.47 7.51
C ILE A 61 -17.99 -5.58 8.76
N VAL A 62 -16.91 -5.62 9.52
CA VAL A 62 -16.71 -4.71 10.67
C VAL A 62 -16.63 -3.25 10.19
N ARG A 63 -15.83 -2.96 9.16
CA ARG A 63 -15.71 -1.62 8.56
C ARG A 63 -17.03 -1.15 7.96
N ASP A 64 -17.67 -1.98 7.15
CA ASP A 64 -18.95 -1.70 6.51
C ASP A 64 -20.04 -1.44 7.55
N THR A 65 -20.03 -2.17 8.68
CA THR A 65 -20.96 -1.93 9.80
C THR A 65 -20.79 -0.52 10.37
N GLN A 66 -19.55 -0.07 10.57
CA GLN A 66 -19.29 1.29 11.05
C GLN A 66 -19.77 2.34 10.04
N GLU A 67 -19.44 2.21 8.76
CA GLU A 67 -19.89 3.15 7.73
C GLU A 67 -21.42 3.19 7.61
N MET A 68 -22.04 2.00 7.60
CA MET A 68 -23.48 1.83 7.57
C MET A 68 -24.16 2.45 8.79
N MET A 69 -23.59 2.31 10.00
CA MET A 69 -24.14 2.95 11.20
C MET A 69 -24.13 4.47 11.09
N VAL A 70 -23.00 5.06 10.68
CA VAL A 70 -22.87 6.52 10.52
C VAL A 70 -23.78 7.02 9.41
N TYR A 71 -23.80 6.31 8.28
CA TYR A 71 -24.71 6.59 7.18
C TYR A 71 -26.16 6.57 7.64
N THR A 72 -26.61 5.49 8.29
CA THR A 72 -27.98 5.33 8.79
C THR A 72 -28.34 6.43 9.78
N ALA A 73 -27.45 6.74 10.73
CA ALA A 73 -27.66 7.80 11.71
C ALA A 73 -27.85 9.17 11.05
N SER A 74 -27.15 9.43 9.93
CA SER A 74 -27.25 10.69 9.18
C SER A 74 -28.53 10.86 8.37
N ARG A 75 -29.28 9.77 8.10
CA ARG A 75 -30.51 9.83 7.32
C ARG A 75 -31.67 10.27 8.19
N LYS A 76 -32.36 11.34 7.76
CA LYS A 76 -33.47 11.96 8.50
C LYS A 76 -34.59 10.96 8.80
N GLU A 77 -34.84 10.03 7.89
CA GLU A 77 -35.88 9.02 7.97
C GLU A 77 -35.53 7.87 8.94
N MET A 78 -34.24 7.68 9.26
CA MET A 78 -33.72 6.57 10.05
C MET A 78 -33.25 7.03 11.44
N GLY A 79 -32.38 8.04 11.50
CA GLY A 79 -31.80 8.58 12.73
C GLY A 79 -30.96 7.58 13.54
N PHE A 80 -30.46 8.02 14.70
CA PHE A 80 -29.55 7.23 15.54
C PHE A 80 -30.13 5.94 16.09
N GLY A 81 -31.40 5.94 16.51
CA GLY A 81 -32.05 4.75 17.05
C GLY A 81 -32.11 3.58 16.05
N SER A 82 -32.11 3.89 14.74
CA SER A 82 -32.02 2.88 13.70
C SER A 82 -30.60 2.36 13.48
N ALA A 83 -29.56 3.15 13.71
CA ALA A 83 -28.18 2.70 13.52
C ALA A 83 -27.85 1.48 14.39
N GLY A 84 -28.27 1.50 15.68
CA GLY A 84 -28.10 0.35 16.58
C GLY A 84 -28.94 -0.88 16.17
N LYS A 85 -30.18 -0.67 15.71
CA LYS A 85 -31.04 -1.75 15.20
C LYS A 85 -30.46 -2.39 13.94
N VAL A 86 -29.92 -1.59 13.04
CA VAL A 86 -29.27 -2.09 11.82
C VAL A 86 -28.02 -2.89 12.19
N ALA A 87 -27.16 -2.41 13.11
CA ALA A 87 -25.96 -3.15 13.52
C ALA A 87 -26.31 -4.52 14.14
N THR A 88 -27.24 -4.54 15.08
CA THR A 88 -27.69 -5.78 15.75
C THR A 88 -28.49 -6.72 14.82
N GLY A 89 -29.09 -6.18 13.75
CA GLY A 89 -29.83 -6.93 12.75
C GLY A 89 -28.99 -7.72 11.75
N ILE A 90 -27.67 -7.46 11.66
CA ILE A 90 -26.78 -8.08 10.65
C ILE A 90 -26.79 -9.60 10.74
N VAL A 91 -26.72 -10.19 11.95
CA VAL A 91 -26.72 -11.65 12.13
C VAL A 91 -28.03 -12.28 11.62
N LYS A 92 -29.17 -11.63 11.88
CA LYS A 92 -30.47 -12.05 11.35
C LYS A 92 -30.53 -11.95 9.82
N SER A 93 -29.88 -10.93 9.25
CA SER A 93 -29.75 -10.76 7.80
C SER A 93 -28.84 -11.80 7.15
N GLN A 94 -27.72 -12.16 7.79
CA GLN A 94 -26.86 -13.26 7.33
C GLN A 94 -27.63 -14.58 7.29
N LYS A 95 -28.38 -14.91 8.34
CA LYS A 95 -29.24 -16.11 8.34
C LYS A 95 -30.26 -16.08 7.19
N ALA A 96 -30.92 -14.94 6.98
CA ALA A 96 -31.90 -14.77 5.90
C ALA A 96 -31.30 -14.99 4.50
N ILE A 97 -30.09 -14.48 4.26
CA ILE A 97 -29.38 -14.67 2.99
C ILE A 97 -28.89 -16.10 2.86
N TYR A 98 -28.36 -16.69 3.93
CA TYR A 98 -27.93 -18.09 3.95
C TYR A 98 -29.10 -19.04 3.61
N ASP A 99 -30.26 -18.84 4.24
CA ASP A 99 -31.49 -19.59 3.93
C ASP A 99 -31.88 -19.44 2.45
N PHE A 100 -31.84 -18.21 1.92
CA PHE A 100 -32.10 -17.96 0.50
C PHE A 100 -31.11 -18.68 -0.43
N LEU A 101 -29.81 -18.68 -0.08
CA LEU A 101 -28.75 -19.33 -0.87
C LEU A 101 -28.88 -20.86 -0.86
N LEU A 102 -29.48 -21.43 0.20
CA LEU A 102 -29.84 -22.85 0.29
C LEU A 102 -31.18 -23.17 -0.39
N GLY A 103 -31.88 -22.18 -0.94
CA GLY A 103 -33.20 -22.36 -1.55
C GLY A 103 -34.33 -22.60 -0.54
N LYS A 104 -34.13 -22.26 0.73
CA LYS A 104 -35.17 -22.37 1.78
C LYS A 104 -36.14 -21.19 1.69
N ASP A 105 -37.43 -21.48 1.83
CA ASP A 105 -38.48 -20.46 1.84
C ASP A 105 -38.82 -19.99 3.27
N THR A 106 -37.94 -19.18 3.86
CA THR A 106 -38.17 -18.57 5.19
C THR A 106 -38.66 -17.11 5.05
N PRO A 107 -39.33 -16.53 6.06
CA PRO A 107 -39.71 -15.11 6.03
C PRO A 107 -38.51 -14.19 5.78
N GLY A 108 -37.33 -14.53 6.31
CA GLY A 108 -36.10 -13.82 6.05
C GLY A 108 -35.64 -13.95 4.59
N ALA A 109 -35.64 -15.16 4.03
CA ALA A 109 -35.28 -15.40 2.64
C ALA A 109 -36.22 -14.67 1.67
N ARG A 110 -37.53 -14.61 1.96
CA ARG A 110 -38.51 -13.82 1.19
C ARG A 110 -38.22 -12.32 1.25
N LEU A 111 -37.87 -11.80 2.43
CA LEU A 111 -37.47 -10.40 2.58
C LEU A 111 -36.21 -10.07 1.78
N TYR A 112 -35.22 -10.96 1.77
CA TYR A 112 -34.02 -10.79 0.96
C TYR A 112 -34.35 -10.82 -0.54
N LYS A 113 -35.21 -11.76 -0.98
CA LYS A 113 -35.71 -11.81 -2.35
C LYS A 113 -36.41 -10.49 -2.74
N GLN A 114 -37.25 -9.96 -1.87
CA GLN A 114 -37.91 -8.66 -2.06
C GLN A 114 -36.90 -7.52 -2.24
N MET A 115 -35.88 -7.45 -1.38
CA MET A 115 -34.82 -6.44 -1.52
C MET A 115 -34.08 -6.56 -2.87
N LYS A 116 -33.81 -7.78 -3.34
CA LYS A 116 -33.19 -8.01 -4.66
C LYS A 116 -34.08 -7.54 -5.79
N GLU A 117 -35.37 -7.87 -5.75
CA GLU A 117 -36.36 -7.44 -6.74
C GLU A 117 -36.54 -5.92 -6.77
N ASP A 118 -36.46 -5.27 -5.61
CA ASP A 118 -36.52 -3.80 -5.49
C ASP A 118 -35.21 -3.11 -5.91
N GLY A 119 -34.17 -3.87 -6.25
CA GLY A 119 -32.88 -3.33 -6.67
C GLY A 119 -32.03 -2.75 -5.52
N GLY A 120 -32.30 -3.18 -4.28
CA GLY A 120 -31.58 -2.77 -3.07
C GLY A 120 -30.20 -3.39 -2.89
N THR A 121 -29.83 -4.35 -3.75
CA THR A 121 -28.48 -4.92 -3.80
C THR A 121 -27.60 -4.22 -4.83
N THR A 122 -26.29 -4.43 -4.71
CA THR A 122 -25.28 -3.94 -5.65
C THR A 122 -24.81 -5.00 -6.64
N GLY A 123 -25.27 -6.26 -6.48
CA GLY A 123 -24.87 -7.40 -7.31
C GLY A 123 -23.65 -8.16 -6.79
N GLY A 124 -23.09 -7.77 -5.64
CA GLY A 124 -21.89 -8.39 -5.10
C GLY A 124 -20.60 -7.85 -5.73
N LEU A 125 -19.47 -8.01 -5.03
CA LEU A 125 -18.11 -7.93 -5.59
C LEU A 125 -17.94 -8.79 -6.87
N GLY A 126 -18.75 -9.84 -7.01
CA GLY A 126 -18.78 -10.74 -8.16
C GLY A 126 -19.33 -10.11 -9.45
N LEU A 127 -20.41 -9.31 -9.40
CA LEU A 127 -20.97 -8.67 -10.61
C LEU A 127 -20.13 -7.48 -11.08
N SER A 128 -19.61 -6.66 -10.17
CA SER A 128 -18.72 -5.54 -10.51
C SER A 128 -17.41 -6.03 -11.15
N THR A 129 -16.89 -7.18 -10.70
CA THR A 129 -15.73 -7.83 -11.33
C THR A 129 -16.10 -8.59 -12.61
N ARG A 130 -17.30 -9.19 -12.72
CA ARG A 130 -17.77 -9.89 -13.94
C ARG A 130 -18.07 -8.96 -15.11
N GLU A 131 -18.58 -7.75 -14.87
CA GLU A 131 -18.71 -6.73 -15.92
C GLU A 131 -17.36 -6.13 -16.34
N GLN A 132 -16.37 -6.12 -15.44
CA GLN A 132 -15.08 -5.42 -15.65
C GLN A 132 -13.95 -6.35 -16.09
N VAL A 133 -14.07 -7.64 -15.77
CA VAL A 133 -13.23 -8.70 -16.26
C VAL A 133 -14.09 -9.45 -17.28
N ASN A 134 -13.94 -9.10 -18.56
CA ASN A 134 -14.27 -9.98 -19.68
C ASN A 134 -13.37 -11.23 -19.62
N LEU A 135 -13.32 -11.93 -18.49
CA LEU A 135 -13.05 -13.35 -18.51
C LEU A 135 -14.27 -13.87 -19.25
N ASP A 136 -14.10 -14.01 -20.56
CA ASP A 136 -14.94 -14.78 -21.43
C ASP A 136 -14.94 -16.19 -20.81
N ILE A 137 -15.77 -16.38 -19.79
CA ILE A 137 -16.12 -17.68 -19.27
C ILE A 137 -16.63 -18.48 -20.46
N GLU A 138 -17.19 -17.85 -21.51
CA GLU A 138 -17.48 -18.47 -22.80
C GLU A 138 -16.27 -18.93 -23.62
N LYS A 139 -15.15 -18.18 -23.74
CA LYS A 139 -13.93 -18.68 -24.41
C LYS A 139 -13.24 -19.75 -23.59
N ILE A 140 -13.26 -19.61 -22.26
CA ILE A 140 -12.81 -20.67 -21.36
C ILE A 140 -13.75 -21.87 -21.47
N ARG A 141 -15.08 -21.72 -21.56
CA ARG A 141 -16.10 -22.77 -21.82
C ARG A 141 -15.93 -23.47 -23.16
N ARG A 142 -15.45 -22.77 -24.18
CA ARG A 142 -15.13 -23.37 -25.48
C ARG A 142 -13.86 -24.24 -25.43
N LEU A 143 -12.99 -24.04 -24.44
CA LEU A 143 -11.78 -24.84 -24.21
C LEU A 143 -12.03 -25.87 -23.09
N ASN A 144 -12.51 -27.05 -23.49
CA ASN A 144 -12.52 -28.35 -22.80
C ASN A 144 -13.26 -28.51 -21.43
N ARG A 145 -13.95 -29.65 -21.24
CA ARG A 145 -14.80 -30.01 -20.07
C ARG A 145 -14.10 -31.00 -19.12
N SER A 146 -13.11 -30.57 -18.35
CA SER A 146 -12.37 -31.46 -17.41
C SER A 146 -12.86 -31.37 -15.96
N LYS A 147 -12.64 -32.42 -15.14
CA LYS A 147 -12.97 -32.47 -13.70
C LYS A 147 -12.34 -31.33 -12.86
N PRO A 148 -11.06 -30.93 -13.08
CA PRO A 148 -10.45 -29.79 -12.38
C PRO A 148 -11.18 -28.46 -12.62
N ARG A 149 -11.75 -28.29 -13.81
CA ARG A 149 -12.53 -27.10 -14.16
C ARG A 149 -13.85 -27.03 -13.41
N ALA A 150 -14.59 -28.14 -13.30
CA ALA A 150 -15.83 -28.18 -12.53
C ALA A 150 -15.59 -27.82 -11.06
N ALA A 151 -14.46 -28.28 -10.49
CA ALA A 151 -14.03 -27.91 -9.16
C ALA A 151 -13.71 -26.40 -9.04
N ALA A 152 -13.02 -25.82 -10.04
CA ALA A 152 -12.73 -24.38 -10.07
C ALA A 152 -14.00 -23.51 -10.20
N GLU A 153 -14.93 -23.89 -11.08
CA GLU A 153 -16.22 -23.21 -11.21
C GLU A 153 -17.03 -23.27 -9.91
N LYS A 154 -16.99 -24.42 -9.21
CA LYS A 154 -17.63 -24.58 -7.91
C LYS A 154 -16.97 -23.73 -6.82
N ALA A 155 -15.65 -23.66 -6.80
CA ALA A 155 -14.91 -22.81 -5.86
C ALA A 155 -15.25 -21.32 -6.06
N ILE A 156 -15.31 -20.86 -7.31
CA ILE A 156 -15.73 -19.49 -7.65
C ILE A 156 -17.19 -19.24 -7.19
N GLU A 157 -18.09 -20.20 -7.40
CA GLU A 157 -19.48 -20.09 -6.95
C GLU A 157 -19.58 -19.96 -5.42
N VAL A 158 -18.81 -20.76 -4.67
CA VAL A 158 -18.76 -20.69 -3.20
C VAL A 158 -18.24 -19.33 -2.75
N VAL A 159 -17.17 -18.83 -3.37
CA VAL A 159 -16.62 -17.50 -3.08
C VAL A 159 -17.62 -16.39 -3.40
N ASP A 160 -18.37 -16.49 -4.48
CA ASP A 160 -19.40 -15.51 -4.83
C ASP A 160 -20.57 -15.52 -3.83
N LYS A 161 -21.00 -16.71 -3.39
CA LYS A 161 -22.01 -16.86 -2.34
C LYS A 161 -21.53 -16.30 -1.01
N TRP A 162 -20.27 -16.56 -0.66
CA TRP A 162 -19.63 -16.01 0.53
C TRP A 162 -19.61 -14.48 0.50
N ASN A 163 -19.13 -13.86 -0.57
CA ASN A 163 -19.14 -12.40 -0.69
C ASN A 163 -20.55 -11.82 -0.67
N THR A 164 -21.51 -12.46 -1.35
CA THR A 164 -22.93 -12.05 -1.33
C THR A 164 -23.49 -12.06 0.08
N LEU A 165 -23.19 -13.10 0.87
CA LEU A 165 -23.64 -13.22 2.25
C LEU A 165 -23.22 -12.02 3.10
N PHE A 166 -21.94 -11.66 3.07
CA PHE A 166 -21.42 -10.56 3.89
C PHE A 166 -21.85 -9.19 3.34
N GLU A 167 -21.73 -8.97 2.03
CA GLU A 167 -22.09 -7.68 1.39
C GLU A 167 -23.59 -7.37 1.54
N ASP A 168 -24.47 -8.31 1.26
CA ASP A 168 -25.90 -8.03 1.31
C ASP A 168 -26.45 -8.05 2.74
N SER A 169 -25.73 -8.60 3.73
CA SER A 169 -26.22 -8.66 5.12
C SER A 169 -26.41 -7.28 5.76
N THR A 170 -25.46 -6.37 5.55
CA THR A 170 -25.53 -4.98 6.02
C THR A 170 -26.69 -4.24 5.33
N ARG A 171 -26.81 -4.40 4.00
CA ARG A 171 -27.88 -3.81 3.18
C ARG A 171 -29.26 -4.33 3.59
N LEU A 172 -29.41 -5.64 3.79
CA LEU A 172 -30.66 -6.25 4.22
C LEU A 172 -31.08 -5.78 5.62
N SER A 173 -30.10 -5.54 6.50
CA SER A 173 -30.38 -4.99 7.83
C SER A 173 -30.95 -3.56 7.72
N VAL A 174 -30.39 -2.73 6.83
CA VAL A 174 -30.91 -1.39 6.54
C VAL A 174 -32.30 -1.46 5.90
N TYR A 175 -32.47 -2.33 4.90
CA TYR A 175 -33.74 -2.52 4.19
C TYR A 175 -34.86 -2.92 5.15
N ARG A 176 -34.62 -3.93 5.99
CA ARG A 176 -35.54 -4.37 7.04
C ARG A 176 -35.90 -3.22 7.96
N THR A 177 -34.90 -2.54 8.52
CA THR A 177 -35.12 -1.46 9.49
C THR A 177 -35.87 -0.28 8.86
N ALA A 178 -35.63 0.02 7.59
CA ALA A 178 -36.37 1.06 6.86
C ALA A 178 -37.85 0.69 6.70
N LEU A 179 -38.15 -0.56 6.33
CA LEU A 179 -39.54 -1.04 6.27
C LEU A 179 -40.22 -1.02 7.63
N ASP A 180 -39.52 -1.44 8.70
CA ASP A 180 -40.04 -1.41 10.07
C ASP A 180 -40.36 0.02 10.54
N ARG A 181 -39.75 1.03 9.92
CA ARG A 181 -40.05 2.45 10.14
C ARG A 181 -41.16 3.00 9.24
N GLY A 182 -41.79 2.16 8.44
CA GLY A 182 -42.88 2.55 7.55
C GLY A 182 -42.41 3.22 6.25
N LEU A 183 -41.13 3.13 5.88
CA LEU A 183 -40.68 3.62 4.58
C LEU A 183 -41.20 2.70 3.47
N THR A 184 -41.42 3.27 2.29
CA THR A 184 -41.81 2.49 1.11
C THR A 184 -40.69 1.55 0.66
N ARG A 185 -41.04 0.48 -0.05
CA ARG A 185 -40.08 -0.47 -0.65
C ARG A 185 -38.98 0.21 -1.46
N SER A 186 -39.33 1.21 -2.27
CA SER A 186 -38.37 1.96 -3.09
C SER A 186 -37.40 2.81 -2.25
N GLN A 187 -37.91 3.47 -1.20
CA GLN A 187 -37.07 4.22 -0.25
C GLN A 187 -36.14 3.28 0.52
N ALA A 188 -36.67 2.16 1.03
CA ALA A 188 -35.89 1.13 1.72
C ALA A 188 -34.79 0.54 0.83
N ALA A 189 -35.10 0.24 -0.44
CA ALA A 189 -34.12 -0.27 -1.40
C ALA A 189 -33.03 0.77 -1.70
N THR A 190 -33.40 2.04 -1.84
CA THR A 190 -32.42 3.14 -2.05
C THR A 190 -31.49 3.28 -0.85
N LEU A 191 -32.04 3.24 0.38
CA LEU A 191 -31.25 3.30 1.61
C LEU A 191 -30.31 2.10 1.72
N ALA A 192 -30.80 0.89 1.47
CA ALA A 192 -30.00 -0.33 1.50
C ALA A 192 -28.86 -0.30 0.48
N LYS A 193 -29.16 0.10 -0.76
CA LYS A 193 -28.16 0.16 -1.84
C LYS A 193 -27.04 1.15 -1.55
N GLU A 194 -27.36 2.24 -0.86
CA GLU A 194 -26.42 3.31 -0.52
C GLU A 194 -25.85 3.18 0.91
N ALA A 195 -26.22 2.15 1.67
CA ALA A 195 -25.79 1.95 3.05
C ALA A 195 -24.28 1.77 3.21
N THR A 196 -23.66 1.13 2.23
CA THR A 196 -22.21 0.91 2.13
C THR A 196 -21.74 1.30 0.74
N ILE A 197 -20.51 0.94 0.34
CA ILE A 197 -19.98 1.23 -1.00
C ILE A 197 -20.91 0.69 -2.10
N ASN A 198 -21.30 1.57 -3.04
CA ASN A 198 -22.15 1.21 -4.18
C ASN A 198 -21.29 0.97 -5.42
N PHE A 199 -21.00 -0.30 -5.74
CA PHE A 199 -20.19 -0.64 -6.91
C PHE A 199 -20.82 -0.27 -8.26
N ASN A 200 -22.15 -0.07 -8.30
CA ASN A 200 -22.85 0.40 -9.50
C ASN A 200 -22.69 1.91 -9.73
N LYS A 201 -22.19 2.63 -8.72
CA LYS A 201 -21.94 4.07 -8.80
C LYS A 201 -20.46 4.31 -9.09
N LYS A 202 -20.18 5.05 -10.16
CA LYS A 202 -18.83 5.46 -10.56
C LYS A 202 -18.88 6.81 -11.28
N GLY A 203 -17.81 7.59 -11.15
CA GLY A 203 -17.63 8.83 -11.89
C GLY A 203 -17.22 8.60 -13.34
N THR A 204 -17.22 9.67 -14.14
CA THR A 204 -16.83 9.71 -15.56
C THR A 204 -15.44 9.08 -15.81
N ALA A 205 -14.42 9.52 -15.08
CA ALA A 205 -13.06 8.99 -15.13
C ALA A 205 -12.88 7.68 -14.33
N GLY A 206 -13.95 7.15 -13.74
CA GLY A 206 -13.93 5.99 -12.85
C GLY A 206 -13.20 4.77 -13.43
N PRO A 207 -13.41 4.36 -14.70
CA PRO A 207 -12.68 3.23 -15.28
C PRO A 207 -11.17 3.44 -15.40
N ILE A 208 -10.73 4.67 -15.66
CA ILE A 208 -9.30 5.01 -15.77
C ILE A 208 -8.68 4.94 -14.38
N ILE A 209 -9.27 5.62 -13.40
CA ILE A 209 -8.75 5.68 -12.03
C ILE A 209 -8.76 4.29 -11.39
N ASN A 210 -9.84 3.52 -11.49
CA ASN A 210 -9.88 2.13 -10.98
C ASN A 210 -8.93 1.19 -11.73
N GLY A 211 -8.58 1.53 -12.98
CA GLY A 211 -7.60 0.79 -13.77
C GLY A 211 -6.16 0.99 -13.33
N LEU A 212 -5.85 2.12 -12.69
CA LEU A 212 -4.50 2.43 -12.22
C LEU A 212 -4.38 2.23 -10.70
N TYR A 213 -5.46 2.50 -9.97
CA TYR A 213 -5.51 2.53 -8.52
C TYR A 213 -6.61 1.60 -8.01
N MET A 214 -6.18 0.49 -7.44
CA MET A 214 -7.04 -0.49 -6.81
C MET A 214 -7.87 0.15 -5.68
N PHE A 215 -9.14 -0.21 -5.57
CA PHE A 215 -10.10 0.29 -4.56
C PHE A 215 -10.37 1.79 -4.58
N SER A 216 -9.88 2.55 -5.56
CA SER A 216 -10.08 4.01 -5.62
C SER A 216 -11.56 4.43 -5.57
N ASN A 217 -12.47 3.73 -6.26
CA ASN A 217 -13.90 4.02 -6.16
C ASN A 217 -14.47 3.76 -4.76
N ALA A 218 -14.01 2.72 -4.08
CA ALA A 218 -14.42 2.41 -2.71
C ALA A 218 -13.94 3.51 -1.76
N SER A 219 -12.66 3.91 -1.85
CA SER A 219 -12.09 4.98 -1.05
C SER A 219 -12.84 6.30 -1.28
N ILE A 220 -13.00 6.74 -2.53
CA ILE A 220 -13.72 7.99 -2.86
C ILE A 220 -15.16 7.96 -2.33
N GLN A 221 -15.88 6.84 -2.50
CA GLN A 221 -17.26 6.73 -2.03
C GLN A 221 -17.36 6.73 -0.50
N GLY A 222 -16.53 5.93 0.19
CA GLY A 222 -16.50 5.93 1.66
C GLY A 222 -16.21 7.31 2.22
N SER A 223 -15.23 8.00 1.63
CA SER A 223 -14.84 9.38 1.96
C SER A 223 -16.00 10.37 1.80
N THR A 224 -16.61 10.39 0.61
CA THR A 224 -17.68 11.35 0.30
C THR A 224 -18.94 11.10 1.13
N LYS A 225 -19.29 9.84 1.40
CA LYS A 225 -20.40 9.48 2.30
C LYS A 225 -20.12 9.92 3.73
N MET A 226 -18.90 9.67 4.23
CA MET A 226 -18.52 10.03 5.58
C MET A 226 -18.51 11.55 5.78
N LEU A 227 -17.81 12.29 4.91
CA LEU A 227 -17.80 13.76 4.93
C LEU A 227 -19.21 14.33 4.80
N GLY A 228 -20.07 13.72 3.97
CA GLY A 228 -21.48 14.09 3.86
C GLY A 228 -22.27 13.86 5.15
N ALA A 229 -22.07 12.72 5.81
CA ALA A 229 -22.74 12.37 7.07
C ALA A 229 -22.33 13.31 8.22
N LEU A 230 -21.05 13.66 8.30
CA LEU A 230 -20.46 14.50 9.34
C LEU A 230 -20.84 16.00 9.21
N LYS A 231 -21.42 16.43 8.09
CA LYS A 231 -22.01 17.78 7.98
C LYS A 231 -23.15 17.99 8.98
N ASN A 232 -23.77 16.92 9.46
CA ASN A 232 -24.74 17.00 10.54
C ASN A 232 -23.98 17.06 11.89
N PRO A 233 -24.04 18.18 12.64
CA PRO A 233 -23.27 18.34 13.87
C PRO A 233 -23.63 17.32 14.95
N LYS A 234 -24.87 16.83 14.98
CA LYS A 234 -25.27 15.77 15.92
C LYS A 234 -24.57 14.44 15.58
N VAL A 235 -24.46 14.12 14.28
CA VAL A 235 -23.73 12.94 13.78
C VAL A 235 -22.25 13.08 14.06
N ALA A 236 -21.66 14.23 13.74
CA ALA A 236 -20.26 14.50 14.05
C ALA A 236 -19.96 14.35 15.56
N GLY A 237 -20.76 14.99 16.42
CA GLY A 237 -20.60 14.90 17.87
C GLY A 237 -20.74 13.48 18.40
N ALA A 238 -21.70 12.69 17.89
CA ALA A 238 -21.87 11.30 18.28
C ALA A 238 -20.72 10.40 17.81
N VAL A 239 -20.22 10.60 16.58
CA VAL A 239 -19.06 9.88 16.04
C VAL A 239 -17.82 10.22 16.86
N ILE A 240 -17.52 11.50 17.04
CA ILE A 240 -16.37 11.98 17.84
C ILE A 240 -16.46 11.47 19.27
N GLY A 241 -17.63 11.57 19.92
CA GLY A 241 -17.81 11.08 21.28
C GLY A 241 -17.62 9.57 21.40
N THR A 242 -18.27 8.77 20.54
CA THR A 242 -18.17 7.30 20.58
C THR A 242 -16.75 6.83 20.29
N MET A 243 -16.12 7.40 19.25
CA MET A 243 -14.74 7.05 18.89
C MET A 243 -13.74 7.56 19.92
N GLY A 244 -13.95 8.77 20.46
CA GLY A 244 -13.11 9.36 21.50
C GLY A 244 -13.09 8.49 22.75
N THR A 245 -14.25 8.04 23.21
CA THR A 245 -14.35 7.09 24.33
C THR A 245 -13.64 5.77 24.02
N ALA A 246 -13.77 5.24 22.79
CA ALA A 246 -13.11 4.00 22.40
C ALA A 246 -11.58 4.16 22.30
N VAL A 247 -11.08 5.27 21.75
CA VAL A 247 -9.65 5.60 21.71
C VAL A 247 -9.10 5.75 23.12
N TYR A 248 -9.77 6.54 23.98
CA TYR A 248 -9.36 6.75 25.36
C TYR A 248 -9.28 5.43 26.11
N ALA A 249 -10.36 4.63 26.11
CA ALA A 249 -10.38 3.35 26.81
C ALA A 249 -9.33 2.35 26.30
N ALA A 250 -9.13 2.28 24.98
CA ALA A 250 -8.12 1.39 24.40
C ALA A 250 -6.70 1.84 24.75
N ASN A 251 -6.42 3.15 24.66
CA ASN A 251 -5.08 3.65 24.94
C ASN A 251 -4.74 3.60 26.43
N GLU A 252 -5.66 3.95 27.33
CA GLU A 252 -5.46 3.81 28.79
C GLU A 252 -5.17 2.35 29.15
N TRP A 253 -5.92 1.40 28.57
CA TRP A 253 -5.64 -0.02 28.73
C TRP A 253 -4.25 -0.38 28.20
N ASN A 254 -3.90 0.06 26.99
CA ASN A 254 -2.61 -0.26 26.40
C ASN A 254 -1.45 0.32 27.21
N ASP A 255 -1.56 1.56 27.67
CA ASP A 255 -0.56 2.23 28.50
C ASP A 255 -0.37 1.51 29.84
N SER A 256 -1.43 0.89 30.38
CA SER A 256 -1.35 0.07 31.60
C SER A 256 -0.65 -1.28 31.41
N ILE A 257 -0.69 -1.83 30.18
CA ILE A 257 -0.01 -3.07 29.82
C ILE A 257 1.46 -2.80 29.46
N ASP A 258 1.68 -1.77 28.65
CA ASP A 258 2.98 -1.43 28.08
C ASP A 258 2.98 0.04 27.59
N PRO A 259 3.58 0.98 28.34
CA PRO A 259 3.61 2.40 27.95
C PRO A 259 4.20 2.67 26.56
N ASP A 260 5.11 1.80 26.10
CA ASP A 260 5.83 1.93 24.82
C ASP A 260 5.15 1.14 23.69
N TRP A 261 3.90 0.67 23.87
CA TRP A 261 3.19 -0.16 22.89
C TRP A 261 3.12 0.49 21.49
N ARG A 262 3.14 1.82 21.43
CA ARG A 262 3.07 2.64 20.20
C ARG A 262 4.18 2.30 19.21
N ASP A 263 5.36 1.97 19.71
CA ASP A 263 6.55 1.60 18.93
C ASP A 263 6.58 0.11 18.61
N LYS A 264 5.83 -0.67 19.38
CA LYS A 264 5.77 -2.13 19.28
C LYS A 264 4.70 -2.62 18.29
N VAL A 265 3.72 -1.78 17.95
CA VAL A 265 2.72 -2.06 16.91
C VAL A 265 3.11 -1.49 15.54
N THR A 266 2.61 -2.09 14.46
CA THR A 266 2.91 -1.55 13.12
C THR A 266 2.17 -0.24 12.88
N LYS A 267 2.75 0.67 12.07
CA LYS A 267 2.09 1.93 11.65
C LYS A 267 0.71 1.67 11.04
N TRP A 268 0.59 0.60 10.26
CA TRP A 268 -0.66 0.19 9.66
C TRP A 268 -1.68 -0.28 10.71
N ASP A 269 -1.28 -1.16 11.64
CA ASP A 269 -2.19 -1.69 12.64
C ASP A 269 -2.71 -0.59 13.56
N ARG A 270 -1.82 0.31 13.98
CA ARG A 270 -2.16 1.49 14.79
C ARG A 270 -3.11 2.43 14.05
N SER A 271 -2.78 2.86 12.83
CA SER A 271 -3.58 3.88 12.12
C SER A 271 -4.91 3.35 11.59
N SER A 272 -5.02 2.06 11.26
CA SER A 272 -6.19 1.49 10.59
C SER A 272 -7.11 0.67 11.51
N ASN A 273 -6.79 0.56 12.80
CA ASN A 273 -7.55 -0.23 13.77
C ASN A 273 -7.57 0.45 15.15
N TYR A 274 -8.53 0.08 16.00
CA TYR A 274 -8.34 0.16 17.44
C TYR A 274 -7.46 -1.00 17.87
N VAL A 275 -6.36 -0.68 18.54
CA VAL A 275 -5.41 -1.66 19.07
C VAL A 275 -5.74 -1.88 20.53
N VAL A 276 -5.83 -3.13 20.94
CA VAL A 276 -5.97 -3.54 22.34
C VAL A 276 -4.81 -4.50 22.65
N MET A 277 -3.84 -4.03 23.41
CA MET A 277 -2.70 -4.82 23.85
C MET A 277 -3.16 -5.94 24.76
N LEU A 278 -2.56 -7.11 24.61
CA LEU A 278 -2.71 -8.22 25.53
C LEU A 278 -1.50 -8.26 26.46
N PRO A 279 -1.64 -8.80 27.68
CA PRO A 279 -0.49 -9.06 28.53
C PRO A 279 0.59 -9.84 27.76
N PRO A 280 1.87 -9.50 27.96
CA PRO A 280 2.96 -10.22 27.29
C PRO A 280 2.98 -11.68 27.74
N ASP A 281 3.34 -12.57 26.82
CA ASP A 281 3.59 -13.98 27.15
C ASP A 281 4.96 -14.12 27.86
N GLU A 282 5.22 -15.27 28.48
CA GLU A 282 6.47 -15.55 29.20
C GLU A 282 7.73 -15.45 28.29
N ASP A 283 7.55 -15.58 26.97
CA ASP A 283 8.60 -15.48 25.95
C ASP A 283 8.89 -14.03 25.50
N GLY A 284 8.20 -13.03 26.08
CA GLY A 284 8.35 -11.63 25.71
C GLY A 284 7.64 -11.23 24.41
N SER A 285 6.83 -12.13 23.83
CA SER A 285 6.12 -11.83 22.59
C SER A 285 5.05 -10.76 22.78
N ILE A 286 4.92 -9.89 21.77
CA ILE A 286 4.02 -8.75 21.78
C ILE A 286 2.71 -9.14 21.11
N ASN A 287 1.66 -9.27 21.92
CA ASN A 287 0.34 -9.70 21.48
C ASN A 287 -0.67 -8.56 21.56
N TYR A 288 -1.50 -8.43 20.52
CA TYR A 288 -2.56 -7.42 20.50
C TYR A 288 -3.72 -7.80 19.59
N ILE A 289 -4.90 -7.29 19.93
CA ILE A 289 -6.11 -7.39 19.12
C ILE A 289 -6.27 -6.11 18.31
N THR A 290 -6.62 -6.25 17.03
CA THR A 290 -6.96 -5.15 16.12
C THR A 290 -8.43 -5.19 15.75
N VAL A 291 -9.17 -4.13 16.06
CA VAL A 291 -10.53 -3.91 15.59
C VAL A 291 -10.51 -2.91 14.43
N PRO A 292 -10.77 -3.32 13.18
CA PRO A 292 -10.56 -2.47 12.03
C PRO A 292 -11.51 -1.27 12.02
N VAL A 293 -10.95 -0.10 11.74
CA VAL A 293 -11.70 1.15 11.55
C VAL A 293 -12.00 1.32 10.07
N SER A 294 -13.20 1.81 9.77
CA SER A 294 -13.59 2.10 8.39
C SER A 294 -12.78 3.24 7.78
N TRP A 295 -12.62 3.22 6.46
CA TRP A 295 -11.77 4.17 5.76
C TRP A 295 -12.21 5.61 5.98
N GLY A 296 -13.53 5.87 5.97
CA GLY A 296 -14.06 7.20 6.21
C GLY A 296 -13.77 7.73 7.63
N LEU A 297 -13.71 6.84 8.63
CA LEU A 297 -13.52 7.19 10.04
C LEU A 297 -12.05 7.25 10.47
N LYS A 298 -11.15 6.62 9.70
CA LYS A 298 -9.72 6.54 10.00
C LYS A 298 -9.11 7.91 10.39
N PRO A 299 -9.33 9.02 9.67
CA PRO A 299 -8.70 10.28 10.02
C PRO A 299 -9.18 10.84 11.36
N ILE A 300 -10.46 10.66 11.69
CA ILE A 300 -11.01 11.06 13.00
C ILE A 300 -10.37 10.25 14.11
N LYS A 301 -10.26 8.91 13.92
CA LYS A 301 -9.59 8.03 14.89
C LYS A 301 -8.16 8.46 15.14
N VAL A 302 -7.39 8.68 14.07
CA VAL A 302 -5.99 9.07 14.15
C VAL A 302 -5.84 10.43 14.84
N SER A 303 -6.69 11.41 14.51
CA SER A 303 -6.69 12.71 15.19
C SER A 303 -6.98 12.59 16.68
N LEU A 304 -7.95 11.77 17.08
CA LEU A 304 -8.27 11.53 18.49
C LEU A 304 -7.13 10.85 19.24
N GLU A 305 -6.47 9.88 18.61
CA GLU A 305 -5.33 9.17 19.19
C GLU A 305 -4.13 10.09 19.40
N TYR A 306 -3.76 10.91 18.41
CA TYR A 306 -2.69 11.89 18.59
C TYR A 306 -3.04 12.97 19.63
N THR A 307 -4.32 13.34 19.75
CA THR A 307 -4.78 14.27 20.79
C THR A 307 -4.58 13.64 22.17
N TYR A 308 -4.91 12.36 22.33
CA TYR A 308 -4.67 11.61 23.56
C TYR A 308 -3.17 11.53 23.88
N ASP A 309 -2.32 11.20 22.90
CA ASP A 309 -0.88 11.09 23.10
C ASP A 309 -0.26 12.41 23.53
N ALA A 310 -0.65 13.53 22.88
CA ALA A 310 -0.20 14.86 23.27
C ALA A 310 -0.67 15.23 24.69
N ALA A 311 -1.90 14.87 25.06
CA ALA A 311 -2.45 15.15 26.39
C ALA A 311 -1.81 14.29 27.50
N THR A 312 -1.28 13.11 27.17
CA THR A 312 -0.66 12.18 28.12
C THR A 312 0.87 12.21 28.10
N GLY A 313 1.48 13.05 27.26
CA GLY A 313 2.94 13.19 27.16
C GLY A 313 3.63 12.14 26.29
N HIS A 314 2.88 11.31 25.56
CA HIS A 314 3.40 10.25 24.68
C HIS A 314 3.61 10.69 23.22
N GLY A 315 3.50 11.99 22.89
CA GLY A 315 3.58 12.45 21.50
C GLY A 315 4.09 13.89 21.33
N ASP A 316 4.72 14.12 20.18
CA ASP A 316 5.12 15.44 19.70
C ASP A 316 4.03 16.07 18.81
N PHE A 317 3.85 17.40 18.93
CA PHE A 317 2.81 18.14 18.21
C PHE A 317 3.04 18.17 16.69
N GLY A 318 4.32 18.17 16.26
CA GLY A 318 4.69 18.09 14.85
C GLY A 318 4.41 16.71 14.25
N ALA A 319 4.78 15.64 14.97
CA ALA A 319 4.45 14.26 14.59
C ALA A 319 2.92 14.03 14.55
N ALA A 320 2.17 14.62 15.48
CA ALA A 320 0.72 14.58 15.49
C ALA A 320 0.11 15.23 14.24
N PHE A 321 0.57 16.42 13.87
CA PHE A 321 0.10 17.10 12.66
C PHE A 321 0.40 16.28 11.40
N GLN A 322 1.63 15.76 11.27
CA GLN A 322 2.02 14.92 10.13
C GLN A 322 1.18 13.63 10.07
N GLY A 323 1.00 12.94 11.18
CA GLY A 323 0.21 11.71 11.24
C GLY A 323 -1.27 11.93 10.86
N VAL A 324 -1.86 13.03 11.32
CA VAL A 324 -3.21 13.44 10.89
C VAL A 324 -3.23 13.73 9.39
N ALA A 325 -2.32 14.57 8.88
CA ALA A 325 -2.25 14.88 7.46
C ALA A 325 -2.08 13.63 6.60
N THR A 326 -1.19 12.71 6.98
CA THR A 326 -1.00 11.42 6.31
C THR A 326 -2.26 10.57 6.36
N SER A 327 -2.97 10.50 7.49
CA SER A 327 -4.21 9.73 7.59
C SER A 327 -5.32 10.28 6.68
N PHE A 328 -5.44 11.61 6.56
CA PHE A 328 -6.35 12.27 5.63
C PHE A 328 -5.99 11.95 4.18
N LEU A 329 -4.69 12.00 3.84
CA LEU A 329 -4.21 11.60 2.52
C LEU A 329 -4.55 10.12 2.25
N GLU A 330 -4.19 9.19 3.14
CA GLU A 330 -4.46 7.76 2.97
C GLU A 330 -5.96 7.43 2.87
N ALA A 331 -6.80 8.08 3.67
CA ALA A 331 -8.23 7.80 3.72
C ALA A 331 -8.97 8.40 2.50
N TYR A 332 -8.60 9.61 2.09
CA TYR A 332 -9.39 10.42 1.17
C TYR A 332 -8.72 10.66 -0.19
N ASN A 333 -7.44 10.34 -0.34
CA ASN A 333 -6.75 10.35 -1.63
C ASN A 333 -6.52 8.90 -2.12
N PRO A 334 -7.22 8.45 -3.18
CA PRO A 334 -7.06 7.11 -3.73
C PRO A 334 -5.66 6.83 -4.31
N LEU A 335 -4.83 7.87 -4.44
CA LEU A 335 -3.44 7.78 -4.90
C LEU A 335 -2.47 7.58 -3.73
N ALA A 336 -2.84 8.01 -2.52
CA ALA A 336 -1.92 8.05 -1.39
C ALA A 336 -1.67 6.67 -0.78
N GLY A 337 -0.43 6.46 -0.34
CA GLY A 337 -0.02 5.27 0.40
C GLY A 337 1.44 5.30 0.87
N ASP A 338 2.14 6.43 0.74
CA ASP A 338 3.52 6.59 1.16
C ASP A 338 3.91 8.08 1.26
N GLU A 339 4.99 8.40 1.96
CA GLU A 339 5.53 9.75 2.20
C GLU A 339 6.10 10.41 0.93
N ASN A 340 6.29 9.65 -0.15
CA ASN A 340 6.87 10.10 -1.40
C ASN A 340 5.80 10.30 -2.51
N VAL A 341 5.74 11.50 -3.10
CA VAL A 341 4.83 11.87 -4.21
C VAL A 341 4.96 10.91 -5.39
N LEU A 342 6.17 10.43 -5.69
CA LEU A 342 6.41 9.47 -6.78
C LEU A 342 5.68 8.14 -6.53
N ASN A 343 5.69 7.63 -5.30
CA ASN A 343 5.01 6.38 -4.93
C ASN A 343 3.48 6.53 -4.98
N THR A 344 2.98 7.72 -4.66
CA THR A 344 1.56 8.08 -4.70
C THR A 344 1.03 8.07 -6.15
N LEU A 345 1.79 8.58 -7.11
CA LEU A 345 1.41 8.59 -8.54
C LEU A 345 1.72 7.28 -9.28
N THR A 346 2.37 6.33 -8.60
CA THR A 346 2.71 5.04 -9.19
C THR A 346 1.46 4.15 -9.23
N PRO A 347 1.06 3.61 -10.40
CA PRO A 347 -0.03 2.64 -10.51
C PRO A 347 0.16 1.47 -9.54
N THR A 348 -0.92 0.93 -8.97
CA THR A 348 -0.86 -0.05 -7.88
C THR A 348 0.05 -1.24 -8.20
N ILE A 349 -0.01 -1.77 -9.43
CA ILE A 349 0.79 -2.91 -9.86
C ILE A 349 2.30 -2.60 -9.90
N LEU A 350 2.67 -1.33 -10.09
CA LEU A 350 4.07 -0.87 -10.17
C LEU A 350 4.62 -0.42 -8.81
N LYS A 351 3.81 -0.46 -7.75
CA LYS A 351 4.30 -0.15 -6.40
C LYS A 351 5.26 -1.21 -5.88
N VAL A 352 5.04 -2.49 -6.20
CA VAL A 352 5.85 -3.60 -5.68
C VAL A 352 7.33 -3.51 -6.08
N PRO A 353 7.70 -3.28 -7.35
CA PRO A 353 9.11 -3.10 -7.72
C PRO A 353 9.73 -1.86 -7.07
N LEU A 354 8.96 -0.80 -6.86
CA LEU A 354 9.42 0.44 -6.23
C LEU A 354 9.66 0.26 -4.73
N GLU A 355 8.77 -0.45 -4.03
CA GLU A 355 8.91 -0.87 -2.63
C GLU A 355 10.16 -1.74 -2.45
N ILE A 356 10.36 -2.75 -3.32
CA ILE A 356 11.56 -3.59 -3.33
C ILE A 356 12.83 -2.78 -3.58
N SER A 357 12.81 -1.90 -4.58
CA SER A 357 13.95 -1.04 -4.90
C SER A 357 14.32 -0.09 -3.75
N LYS A 358 13.34 0.33 -2.95
CA LYS A 358 13.54 1.17 -1.78
C LYS A 358 13.78 0.37 -0.50
N ASN A 359 13.74 -0.96 -0.56
CA ASN A 359 13.76 -1.86 0.58
C ASN A 359 12.75 -1.46 1.68
N ARG A 360 11.57 -1.00 1.27
CA ARG A 360 10.53 -0.48 2.19
C ARG A 360 9.18 -1.05 1.80
N ALA A 361 8.62 -1.88 2.68
CA ALA A 361 7.31 -2.45 2.48
C ALA A 361 6.21 -1.39 2.62
N TRP A 362 5.04 -1.65 2.05
CA TRP A 362 3.89 -0.73 2.11
C TRP A 362 3.41 -0.40 3.53
N TYR A 363 3.73 -1.25 4.51
CA TYR A 363 3.42 -1.05 5.94
C TYR A 363 4.55 -0.38 6.73
N GLY A 364 5.63 0.01 6.05
CA GLY A 364 6.72 0.81 6.61
C GLY A 364 7.90 0.04 7.21
N ASN A 365 7.95 -1.29 7.13
CA ASN A 365 9.15 -2.02 7.59
C ASN A 365 10.12 -2.27 6.43
N ALA A 366 11.39 -2.52 6.76
CA ALA A 366 12.36 -3.02 5.80
C ALA A 366 11.93 -4.39 5.25
N ILE A 367 12.11 -4.62 3.94
CA ILE A 367 11.76 -5.91 3.30
C ILE A 367 12.86 -6.94 3.59
N LYS A 368 14.12 -6.51 3.52
CA LYS A 368 15.31 -7.33 3.76
C LYS A 368 16.34 -6.56 4.61
N PRO A 369 17.25 -7.25 5.29
CA PRO A 369 18.34 -6.60 6.00
C PRO A 369 19.33 -5.96 5.01
N ASP A 370 19.91 -4.83 5.41
CA ASP A 370 20.89 -4.07 4.61
C ASP A 370 22.13 -3.73 5.47
N TYR A 371 22.88 -4.77 5.84
CA TYR A 371 24.08 -4.65 6.69
C TYR A 371 25.39 -4.56 5.87
N ASP A 372 25.45 -5.22 4.71
CA ASP A 372 26.66 -5.26 3.87
C ASP A 372 26.28 -5.26 2.37
N PRO A 373 26.80 -4.31 1.58
CA PRO A 373 26.67 -4.33 0.13
C PRO A 373 27.33 -5.54 -0.54
N ASN A 374 28.38 -6.11 0.06
CA ASN A 374 29.23 -7.13 -0.55
C ASN A 374 28.71 -8.57 -0.42
N VAL A 375 27.71 -8.81 0.43
CA VAL A 375 27.11 -10.15 0.51
C VAL A 375 26.12 -10.38 -0.64
N PRO A 376 26.07 -11.61 -1.21
CA PRO A 376 25.14 -11.95 -2.28
C PRO A 376 23.68 -11.65 -1.91
N ALA A 377 22.88 -11.21 -2.90
CA ALA A 377 21.47 -10.87 -2.66
C ALA A 377 20.67 -12.08 -2.16
N SER A 378 20.99 -13.28 -2.65
CA SER A 378 20.44 -14.57 -2.21
C SER A 378 20.55 -14.83 -0.70
N SER A 379 21.53 -14.21 -0.02
CA SER A 379 21.72 -14.33 1.44
C SER A 379 21.01 -13.24 2.24
N LYS A 380 20.44 -12.21 1.59
CA LYS A 380 19.79 -11.08 2.27
C LYS A 380 18.33 -11.39 2.57
N TYR A 381 18.04 -11.91 3.75
CA TYR A 381 16.69 -12.08 4.29
C TYR A 381 16.69 -12.13 5.82
N PHE A 382 15.54 -11.84 6.44
CA PHE A 382 15.37 -12.03 7.89
C PHE A 382 15.10 -13.51 8.20
N LYS A 383 15.70 -14.06 9.25
CA LYS A 383 15.54 -15.47 9.66
C LYS A 383 14.07 -15.90 9.81
N SER A 384 13.20 -14.99 10.23
CA SER A 384 11.75 -15.21 10.32
C SER A 384 11.09 -15.65 9.01
N LEU A 385 11.73 -15.42 7.86
CA LEU A 385 11.27 -15.89 6.56
C LEU A 385 11.23 -17.43 6.49
N GLU A 386 12.16 -18.11 7.17
CA GLU A 386 12.24 -19.58 7.24
C GLU A 386 11.00 -20.22 7.89
N ASN A 387 10.29 -19.45 8.71
CA ASN A 387 9.11 -19.94 9.43
C ASN A 387 7.87 -20.03 8.54
N THR A 388 7.93 -19.52 7.30
CA THR A 388 6.77 -19.49 6.38
C THR A 388 6.98 -20.43 5.20
N PHE A 389 5.91 -21.07 4.72
CA PHE A 389 5.98 -21.94 3.54
C PHE A 389 6.51 -21.21 2.29
N THR A 390 5.98 -20.02 2.00
CA THR A 390 6.40 -19.22 0.84
C THR A 390 7.83 -18.69 1.00
N GLY A 391 8.25 -18.39 2.23
CA GLY A 391 9.62 -17.99 2.52
C GLY A 391 10.62 -19.11 2.28
N ARG A 392 10.34 -20.32 2.78
CA ARG A 392 11.18 -21.51 2.49
C ARG A 392 11.27 -21.81 1.00
N ALA A 393 10.15 -21.71 0.28
CA ALA A 393 10.13 -21.86 -1.18
C ALA A 393 10.99 -20.79 -1.86
N ALA A 394 10.86 -19.52 -1.47
CA ALA A 394 11.65 -18.43 -2.02
C ALA A 394 13.16 -18.60 -1.76
N ILE A 395 13.54 -19.01 -0.54
CA ILE A 395 14.94 -19.31 -0.17
C ILE A 395 15.50 -20.40 -1.08
N LYS A 396 14.79 -21.52 -1.20
CA LYS A 396 15.21 -22.63 -2.07
C LYS A 396 15.36 -22.19 -3.52
N THR A 397 14.34 -21.55 -4.10
CA THR A 397 14.34 -21.16 -5.52
C THR A 397 15.43 -20.13 -5.84
N THR A 398 15.68 -19.17 -4.95
CA THR A 398 16.72 -18.16 -5.18
C THR A 398 18.13 -18.72 -5.01
N ALA A 399 18.34 -19.64 -4.08
CA ALA A 399 19.60 -20.38 -3.93
C ALA A 399 19.89 -21.24 -5.18
N GLU A 400 18.93 -22.05 -5.62
CA GLU A 400 19.04 -22.88 -6.82
C GLU A 400 19.32 -22.04 -8.07
N LEU A 401 18.69 -20.86 -8.18
CA LEU A 401 18.91 -19.94 -9.30
C LEU A 401 20.30 -19.32 -9.29
N SER A 402 20.78 -18.87 -8.12
CA SER A 402 22.15 -18.36 -7.97
C SER A 402 23.17 -19.43 -8.35
N GLU A 403 23.00 -20.66 -7.84
CA GLU A 403 23.89 -21.79 -8.15
C GLU A 403 23.89 -22.14 -9.64
N ALA A 404 22.70 -22.30 -10.24
CA ALA A 404 22.56 -22.62 -11.67
C ALA A 404 23.16 -21.55 -12.59
N THR A 405 23.16 -20.29 -12.15
CA THR A 405 23.70 -19.17 -12.92
C THR A 405 25.12 -18.79 -12.51
N LYS A 406 25.74 -19.54 -11.59
CA LYS A 406 27.07 -19.25 -11.02
C LYS A 406 27.16 -17.80 -10.50
N GLY A 407 26.10 -17.32 -9.85
CA GLY A 407 25.99 -15.97 -9.30
C GLY A 407 25.70 -14.87 -10.33
N ALA A 408 25.46 -15.21 -11.60
CA ALA A 408 25.10 -14.19 -12.60
C ALA A 408 23.69 -13.61 -12.38
N ILE A 409 22.79 -14.37 -11.75
CA ILE A 409 21.47 -13.89 -11.33
C ILE A 409 21.36 -14.05 -9.82
N GLU A 410 21.38 -12.91 -9.13
CA GLU A 410 21.27 -12.82 -7.67
C GLU A 410 19.96 -12.15 -7.28
N LEU A 411 19.07 -12.90 -6.64
CA LEU A 411 17.77 -12.41 -6.15
C LEU A 411 17.66 -12.65 -4.64
N SER A 412 17.17 -11.65 -3.90
CA SER A 412 16.87 -11.84 -2.48
C SER A 412 15.63 -12.71 -2.27
N PRO A 413 15.68 -13.73 -1.39
CA PRO A 413 14.51 -14.51 -1.01
C PRO A 413 13.38 -13.63 -0.45
N ALA A 414 13.75 -12.59 0.31
CA ALA A 414 12.80 -11.68 0.90
C ALA A 414 12.07 -10.84 -0.17
N ASP A 415 12.78 -10.35 -1.19
CA ASP A 415 12.17 -9.61 -2.31
C ASP A 415 11.22 -10.50 -3.12
N VAL A 416 11.62 -11.75 -3.42
CA VAL A 416 10.80 -12.71 -4.14
C VAL A 416 9.55 -13.07 -3.34
N ASN A 417 9.69 -13.37 -2.05
CA ASN A 417 8.56 -13.67 -1.18
C ASN A 417 7.62 -12.46 -1.03
N TYR A 418 8.17 -11.25 -0.91
CA TYR A 418 7.39 -10.02 -0.84
C TYR A 418 6.59 -9.80 -2.13
N ALA A 419 7.24 -9.89 -3.29
CA ALA A 419 6.59 -9.76 -4.59
C ALA A 419 5.48 -10.79 -4.79
N PHE A 420 5.75 -12.06 -4.47
CA PHE A 420 4.78 -13.15 -4.56
C PHE A 420 3.56 -12.85 -3.68
N ASN A 421 3.78 -12.53 -2.41
CA ASN A 421 2.71 -12.23 -1.47
C ASN A 421 1.92 -10.98 -1.86
N GLN A 422 2.56 -10.00 -2.50
CA GLN A 422 1.89 -8.78 -2.90
C GLN A 422 1.06 -8.98 -4.16
N TYR A 423 1.56 -9.70 -5.19
CA TYR A 423 0.84 -9.97 -6.45
C TYR A 423 -0.26 -11.02 -6.35
N ILE A 424 0.02 -12.14 -5.67
CA ILE A 424 -1.01 -13.17 -5.42
C ILE A 424 -1.99 -12.67 -4.36
N GLY A 425 -1.55 -11.76 -3.49
CA GLY A 425 -2.38 -11.03 -2.57
C GLY A 425 -3.02 -11.90 -1.51
N GLY A 426 -4.29 -11.60 -1.22
CA GLY A 426 -5.05 -12.24 -0.16
C GLY A 426 -5.30 -13.73 -0.34
N VAL A 427 -5.51 -14.18 -1.58
CA VAL A 427 -5.71 -15.60 -1.93
C VAL A 427 -4.49 -16.42 -1.58
N GLY A 428 -3.32 -15.95 -2.01
CA GLY A 428 -2.05 -16.67 -1.81
C GLY A 428 -1.78 -16.84 -0.34
N ARG A 429 -1.86 -15.73 0.42
CA ARG A 429 -1.73 -15.74 1.87
C ARG A 429 -2.72 -16.71 2.53
N PHE A 430 -3.99 -16.69 2.14
CA PHE A 430 -4.99 -17.61 2.71
C PHE A 430 -4.65 -19.10 2.43
N VAL A 431 -4.30 -19.45 1.19
CA VAL A 431 -3.92 -20.83 0.84
C VAL A 431 -2.65 -21.25 1.58
N SER A 432 -1.64 -20.39 1.62
CA SER A 432 -0.39 -20.64 2.35
C SER A 432 -0.63 -20.83 3.85
N LYS A 433 -1.51 -20.04 4.46
CA LYS A 433 -1.92 -20.17 5.86
C LYS A 433 -2.64 -21.48 6.15
N VAL A 434 -3.58 -21.88 5.29
CA VAL A 434 -4.27 -23.17 5.42
C VAL A 434 -3.29 -24.33 5.35
N ILE A 435 -2.38 -24.32 4.37
CA ILE A 435 -1.35 -25.36 4.22
C ILE A 435 -0.43 -25.37 5.44
N SER A 436 0.03 -24.21 5.90
CA SER A 436 0.93 -24.09 7.06
C SER A 436 0.25 -24.56 8.34
N THR A 437 -1.02 -24.20 8.56
CA THR A 437 -1.82 -24.65 9.71
C THR A 437 -1.99 -26.17 9.69
N VAL A 438 -2.39 -26.76 8.56
CA VAL A 438 -2.56 -28.22 8.45
C VAL A 438 -1.23 -28.94 8.64
N SER A 439 -0.15 -28.42 8.05
CA SER A 439 1.19 -28.98 8.22
C SER A 439 1.60 -28.97 9.68
N GLY A 440 1.46 -27.84 10.38
CA GLY A 440 1.80 -27.74 11.81
C GLY A 440 0.98 -28.68 12.69
N ILE A 441 -0.32 -28.84 12.43
CA ILE A 441 -1.16 -29.82 13.14
C ILE A 441 -0.63 -31.25 12.92
N VAL A 442 -0.20 -31.58 11.70
CA VAL A 442 0.30 -32.92 11.35
C VAL A 442 1.69 -33.18 11.92
N THR A 443 2.59 -32.18 11.90
CA THR A 443 3.96 -32.30 12.41
C THR A 443 4.04 -32.14 13.93
N GLY A 444 3.01 -31.59 14.57
CA GLY A 444 3.01 -31.26 15.99
C GLY A 444 3.76 -29.96 16.32
N ASP A 445 4.13 -29.19 15.29
CA ASP A 445 4.82 -27.91 15.46
C ASP A 445 3.84 -26.84 15.95
N GLU A 446 4.34 -25.92 16.78
CA GLU A 446 3.58 -24.75 17.19
C GLU A 446 3.26 -23.86 15.98
N ILE A 447 1.99 -23.49 15.83
CA ILE A 447 1.52 -22.72 14.67
C ILE A 447 1.45 -21.25 15.07
N PRO A 448 2.30 -20.37 14.49
CA PRO A 448 2.25 -18.96 14.81
C PRO A 448 0.88 -18.37 14.50
N THR A 449 0.36 -17.50 15.38
CA THR A 449 -0.96 -16.87 15.22
C THR A 449 -1.16 -16.22 13.84
N LYS A 450 -0.10 -15.64 13.26
CA LYS A 450 -0.11 -15.03 11.91
C LYS A 450 -0.45 -16.03 10.79
N GLU A 451 -0.24 -17.32 11.02
CA GLU A 451 -0.53 -18.41 10.08
C GLU A 451 -1.97 -18.95 10.20
N ILE A 452 -2.70 -18.60 11.28
CA ILE A 452 -4.07 -19.07 11.49
C ILE A 452 -5.04 -18.24 10.62
N PRO A 453 -5.79 -18.86 9.68
CA PRO A 453 -6.71 -18.13 8.83
C PRO A 453 -7.79 -17.40 9.63
N VAL A 454 -8.18 -16.22 9.18
CA VAL A 454 -9.16 -15.32 9.83
C VAL A 454 -8.68 -14.75 11.17
N LEU A 455 -8.21 -15.59 12.11
CA LEU A 455 -7.73 -15.16 13.43
C LEU A 455 -6.59 -14.15 13.30
N SER A 456 -5.61 -14.41 12.43
CA SER A 456 -4.49 -13.51 12.10
C SER A 456 -4.89 -12.12 11.59
N ARG A 457 -6.17 -11.88 11.24
CA ARG A 457 -6.69 -10.55 10.91
C ARG A 457 -6.96 -9.70 12.13
N PHE A 458 -7.28 -10.33 13.26
CA PHE A 458 -7.71 -9.68 14.48
C PHE A 458 -6.68 -9.85 15.59
N LEU A 459 -6.13 -11.05 15.77
CA LEU A 459 -5.07 -11.30 16.74
C LEU A 459 -3.72 -11.18 16.05
N LYS A 460 -2.85 -10.35 16.61
CA LYS A 460 -1.50 -10.08 16.14
C LYS A 460 -0.52 -10.54 17.21
N ASN A 461 0.55 -11.15 16.73
CA ASN A 461 1.69 -11.56 17.52
C ASN A 461 2.94 -11.06 16.79
N ARG A 462 3.85 -10.43 17.53
CA ARG A 462 5.15 -9.98 17.02
C ARG A 462 6.24 -10.43 17.99
N ASP A 463 7.27 -11.02 17.42
CA ASP A 463 8.48 -11.36 18.18
C ASP A 463 9.19 -10.07 18.60
N GLU A 464 9.62 -10.00 19.86
CA GLU A 464 10.32 -8.82 20.41
C GLU A 464 11.57 -8.49 19.58
N GLU A 465 12.35 -9.49 19.19
CA GLU A 465 13.53 -9.32 18.34
C GLU A 465 13.19 -8.65 16.99
N GLN A 466 12.06 -9.00 16.38
CA GLN A 466 11.62 -8.37 15.12
C GLN A 466 11.21 -6.92 15.34
N VAL A 467 10.59 -6.61 16.47
CA VAL A 467 10.21 -5.25 16.84
C VAL A 467 11.47 -4.40 17.07
N LEU A 468 12.41 -4.87 17.87
CA LEU A 468 13.68 -4.18 18.13
C LEU A 468 14.48 -3.94 16.85
N LYS A 469 14.56 -4.93 15.94
CA LYS A 469 15.21 -4.74 14.63
C LYS A 469 14.49 -3.68 13.81
N SER A 470 13.16 -3.71 13.76
CA SER A 470 12.36 -2.71 13.04
C SER A 470 12.60 -1.30 13.60
N LEU A 471 12.65 -1.16 14.93
CA LEU A 471 12.93 0.11 15.60
C LEU A 471 14.34 0.60 15.30
N TYR A 472 15.35 -0.27 15.40
CA TYR A 472 16.73 0.07 15.06
C TYR A 472 16.86 0.61 13.64
N TYR A 473 16.28 -0.06 12.65
CA TYR A 473 16.35 0.41 11.25
C TYR A 473 15.57 1.70 11.03
N THR A 474 14.43 1.87 11.71
CA THR A 474 13.63 3.10 11.63
C THR A 474 14.39 4.29 12.21
N GLU A 475 15.03 4.09 13.36
CA GLU A 475 15.81 5.12 14.03
C GLU A 475 17.10 5.46 13.28
N LYS A 476 17.80 4.44 12.75
CA LYS A 476 18.94 4.65 11.86
C LYS A 476 18.56 5.49 10.65
N GLU A 477 17.41 5.20 10.02
CA GLU A 477 16.91 5.97 8.88
C GLU A 477 16.59 7.43 9.27
N ARG A 478 15.98 7.64 10.45
CA ARG A 478 15.71 8.98 10.98
C ARG A 478 17.00 9.78 11.14
N VAL A 479 18.00 9.20 11.80
CA VAL A 479 19.31 9.80 12.00
C VAL A 479 20.03 10.06 10.67
N ASP A 480 19.95 9.14 9.71
CA ASP A 480 20.56 9.32 8.39
C ASP A 480 19.89 10.44 7.59
N LYS A 481 18.55 10.56 7.67
CA LYS A 481 17.79 11.67 7.08
C LYS A 481 18.15 13.01 7.71
N GLU A 482 18.23 13.08 9.04
CA GLU A 482 18.63 14.28 9.77
C GLU A 482 20.05 14.70 9.39
N LYS A 483 21.01 13.76 9.37
CA LYS A 483 22.38 14.01 8.90
C LYS A 483 22.41 14.48 7.45
N ALA A 484 21.57 13.92 6.57
CA ALA A 484 21.49 14.35 5.18
C ALA A 484 20.92 15.77 5.05
N GLN A 485 19.87 16.11 5.80
CA GLN A 485 19.30 17.47 5.85
C GLN A 485 20.30 18.48 6.39
N GLN A 486 21.01 18.12 7.47
CA GLN A 486 22.07 18.94 8.04
C GLN A 486 23.17 19.18 7.01
N LYS A 487 23.69 18.12 6.37
CA LYS A 487 24.68 18.25 5.27
C LYS A 487 24.20 19.17 4.14
N VAL A 488 22.95 19.05 3.71
CA VAL A 488 22.38 19.93 2.67
C VAL A 488 22.34 21.38 3.16
N SER A 489 21.95 21.60 4.41
CA SER A 489 21.93 22.95 5.00
C SER A 489 23.32 23.55 5.12
N ASP A 490 24.30 22.76 5.58
CA ASP A 490 25.68 23.19 5.76
C ASP A 490 26.31 23.53 4.40
N VAL A 491 26.13 22.66 3.40
CA VAL A 491 26.60 22.90 2.04
C VAL A 491 25.95 24.16 1.48
N ARG A 492 24.63 24.36 1.66
CA ARG A 492 23.93 25.58 1.21
C ARG A 492 24.46 26.84 1.90
N ARG A 493 24.79 26.77 3.19
CA ARG A 493 25.41 27.87 3.95
C ARG A 493 26.81 28.20 3.45
N LEU A 494 27.62 27.20 3.15
CA LEU A 494 29.04 27.37 2.82
C LEU A 494 29.35 27.55 1.34
N THR A 495 28.43 27.17 0.45
CA THR A 495 28.58 27.37 -1.00
C THR A 495 28.91 28.82 -1.38
N PRO A 496 28.16 29.86 -0.94
CA PRO A 496 28.49 31.24 -1.32
C PRO A 496 29.89 31.66 -0.82
N LEU A 497 30.26 31.29 0.41
CA LEU A 497 31.59 31.60 0.98
C LEU A 497 32.72 30.87 0.25
N TYR A 498 32.47 29.62 -0.15
CA TYR A 498 33.41 28.84 -0.95
C TYR A 498 33.60 29.46 -2.34
N GLU A 499 32.52 29.80 -3.04
CA GLU A 499 32.55 30.41 -4.37
C GLU A 499 33.23 31.78 -4.36
N GLU A 500 32.93 32.61 -3.37
CA GLU A 500 33.57 33.92 -3.17
C GLU A 500 35.07 33.76 -2.92
N ALA A 501 35.47 32.85 -2.02
CA ALA A 501 36.88 32.58 -1.78
C ALA A 501 37.61 32.07 -3.05
N GLN A 502 36.98 31.21 -3.85
CA GLN A 502 37.57 30.76 -5.13
C GLN A 502 37.64 31.89 -6.18
N MET A 503 36.66 32.79 -6.22
CA MET A 503 36.66 33.93 -7.12
C MET A 503 37.80 34.89 -6.78
N LEU A 504 37.96 35.24 -5.51
CA LEU A 504 39.05 36.08 -5.02
C LEU A 504 40.42 35.46 -5.30
N LEU A 505 40.57 34.14 -5.16
CA LEU A 505 41.80 33.45 -5.54
C LEU A 505 42.10 33.56 -7.04
N LYS A 506 41.09 33.49 -7.91
CA LYS A 506 41.24 33.68 -9.36
C LYS A 506 41.59 35.12 -9.73
N GLU A 507 41.09 36.09 -8.97
CA GLU A 507 41.41 37.52 -9.13
C GLU A 507 42.77 37.91 -8.54
N GLY A 508 43.53 36.96 -7.97
CA GLY A 508 44.82 37.23 -7.33
C GLY A 508 44.71 37.83 -5.92
N LYS A 509 43.51 37.94 -5.37
CA LYS A 509 43.21 38.51 -4.04
C LYS A 509 43.31 37.46 -2.94
N ALA A 510 44.49 36.86 -2.78
CA ALA A 510 44.69 35.74 -1.85
C ALA A 510 44.45 36.12 -0.37
N GLN A 511 44.74 37.35 0.03
CA GLN A 511 44.53 37.82 1.41
C GLN A 511 43.03 37.93 1.75
N GLU A 512 42.22 38.42 0.81
CA GLU A 512 40.76 38.53 0.99
C GLU A 512 40.11 37.14 1.02
N ALA A 513 40.56 36.22 0.16
CA ALA A 513 40.12 34.83 0.19
C ALA A 513 40.46 34.15 1.54
N GLN A 514 41.65 34.42 2.07
CA GLN A 514 42.08 33.87 3.36
C GLN A 514 41.28 34.46 4.54
N ALA A 515 40.87 35.73 4.46
CA ALA A 515 40.02 36.35 5.46
C ALA A 515 38.65 35.66 5.57
N ILE A 516 38.04 35.28 4.44
CA ILE A 516 36.79 34.50 4.42
C ILE A 516 37.00 33.16 5.15
N VAL A 517 38.08 32.45 4.84
CA VAL A 517 38.38 31.14 5.43
C VAL A 517 38.67 31.24 6.94
N ASN A 518 39.37 32.28 7.37
CA ASN A 518 39.71 32.51 8.78
C ASN A 518 38.50 32.86 9.65
N ASN A 519 37.43 33.40 9.05
CA ASN A 519 36.18 33.73 9.74
C ASN A 519 35.22 32.53 9.84
N LEU A 520 35.57 31.37 9.27
CA LEU A 520 34.79 30.15 9.42
C LEU A 520 34.96 29.58 10.83
N SER A 521 33.89 29.00 11.37
CA SER A 521 34.00 28.14 12.55
C SER A 521 34.82 26.89 12.22
N ASP A 522 35.35 26.19 13.25
CA ASP A 522 36.10 24.94 13.05
C ASP A 522 35.27 23.89 12.28
N GLU A 523 33.97 23.81 12.56
CA GLU A 523 33.04 22.92 11.87
C GLU A 523 32.86 23.32 10.39
N ASP A 524 32.65 24.62 10.13
CA ASP A 524 32.52 25.16 8.78
C ASP A 524 33.80 25.00 7.95
N TYR A 525 34.96 25.14 8.58
CA TYR A 525 36.26 24.97 7.94
C TYR A 525 36.48 23.53 7.47
N GLU A 526 36.08 22.53 8.25
CA GLU A 526 36.18 21.12 7.86
C GLU A 526 35.25 20.79 6.68
N ILE A 527 34.07 21.41 6.61
CA ILE A 527 33.17 21.28 5.46
C ILE A 527 33.75 22.00 4.24
N TYR A 528 34.29 23.20 4.42
CA TYR A 528 34.99 23.95 3.37
C TYR A 528 36.15 23.14 2.76
N LYS A 529 36.96 22.46 3.58
CA LYS A 529 38.02 21.54 3.10
C LYS A 529 37.47 20.39 2.28
N LYS A 530 36.36 19.78 2.72
CA LYS A 530 35.70 18.71 1.96
C LYS A 530 35.19 19.22 0.61
N MET A 531 34.62 20.42 0.56
CA MET A 531 34.21 21.08 -0.68
C MET A 531 35.40 21.32 -1.62
N LYS A 532 36.48 21.92 -1.10
CA LYS A 532 37.73 22.15 -1.83
C LYS A 532 38.34 20.88 -2.42
N SER A 533 38.41 19.82 -1.61
CA SER A 533 38.93 18.52 -2.07
C SER A 533 38.02 17.87 -3.12
N SER A 534 36.70 18.01 -2.98
CA SER A 534 35.74 17.54 -3.97
C SER A 534 35.86 18.28 -5.30
N ASP A 535 36.04 19.60 -5.27
CA ASP A 535 36.20 20.42 -6.46
C ASP A 535 37.53 20.11 -7.18
N LYS A 536 38.63 19.98 -6.43
CA LYS A 536 39.92 19.52 -6.98
C LYS A 536 39.81 18.15 -7.66
N ARG A 537 39.06 17.21 -7.06
CA ARG A 537 38.78 15.90 -7.67
C ARG A 537 37.99 16.05 -8.98
N ARG A 538 36.92 16.86 -8.99
CA ARG A 538 36.14 17.12 -10.21
C ARG A 538 37.00 17.71 -11.34
N GLN A 539 37.83 18.70 -11.02
CA GLN A 539 38.76 19.29 -12.00
C GLN A 539 39.78 18.26 -12.51
N THR A 540 40.30 17.41 -11.63
CA THR A 540 41.21 16.32 -12.03
C THR A 540 40.51 15.34 -12.97
N THR A 541 39.30 14.88 -12.62
CA THR A 541 38.51 13.98 -13.45
C THR A 541 38.14 14.61 -14.79
N ALA A 542 37.79 15.90 -14.83
CA ALA A 542 37.51 16.61 -16.08
C ALA A 542 38.74 16.61 -17.01
N ARG A 543 39.92 16.97 -16.48
CA ARG A 543 41.18 16.90 -17.24
C ARG A 543 41.49 15.49 -17.74
N GLN A 544 41.21 14.46 -16.93
CA GLN A 544 41.38 13.07 -17.32
C GLN A 544 40.44 12.66 -18.46
N ILE A 545 39.20 13.18 -18.47
CA ILE A 545 38.23 12.96 -19.56
C ILE A 545 38.68 13.70 -20.82
N ASP A 546 39.13 14.95 -20.70
CA ASP A 546 39.56 15.77 -21.84
C ASP A 546 40.77 15.16 -22.57
N ILE A 547 41.71 14.56 -21.83
CA ILE A 547 42.89 13.91 -22.42
C ILE A 547 42.63 12.49 -22.92
N PHE A 548 41.51 11.87 -22.54
CA PHE A 548 41.21 10.48 -22.86
C PHE A 548 41.20 10.16 -24.38
N PRO A 549 40.66 11.01 -25.28
CA PRO A 549 40.76 10.80 -26.73
C PRO A 549 42.21 10.70 -27.21
N THR A 550 43.10 11.54 -26.67
CA THR A 550 44.53 11.54 -27.01
C THR A 550 45.22 10.28 -26.49
N VAL A 551 44.91 9.85 -25.26
CA VAL A 551 45.38 8.57 -24.71
C VAL A 551 44.96 7.41 -25.62
N LYS A 552 43.71 7.39 -26.08
CA LYS A 552 43.19 6.37 -26.98
C LYS A 552 43.88 6.39 -28.34
N HIS A 553 44.06 7.57 -28.92
CA HIS A 553 44.76 7.73 -30.19
C HIS A 553 46.21 7.21 -30.12
N ILE A 554 46.94 7.55 -29.05
CA ILE A 554 48.30 7.05 -28.81
C ILE A 554 48.31 5.52 -28.67
N GLN A 555 47.32 4.94 -27.97
CA GLN A 555 47.21 3.48 -27.86
C GLN A 555 46.89 2.80 -29.18
N ASP A 556 46.04 3.39 -30.02
CA ASP A 556 45.71 2.85 -31.34
C ASP A 556 46.94 2.90 -32.26
N LEU A 557 47.74 3.98 -32.24
CA LEU A 557 49.02 4.07 -32.95
C LEU A 557 50.02 2.99 -32.48
N LEU A 558 50.12 2.76 -31.17
CA LEU A 558 50.97 1.71 -30.61
C LEU A 558 50.51 0.30 -31.05
N ARG A 559 49.21 0.06 -31.13
CA ARG A 559 48.63 -1.21 -31.65
C ARG A 559 48.90 -1.42 -33.13
N GLU A 560 48.91 -0.34 -33.91
CA GLU A 560 49.25 -0.35 -35.33
C GLU A 560 50.77 -0.44 -35.59
N GLY A 561 51.60 -0.52 -34.54
CA GLY A 561 53.06 -0.59 -34.65
C GLY A 561 53.73 0.75 -34.99
N LYS A 562 52.98 1.85 -34.96
CA LYS A 562 53.44 3.20 -35.32
C LYS A 562 54.08 3.92 -34.13
N GLN A 563 55.18 3.37 -33.62
CA GLN A 563 55.84 3.86 -32.41
C GLN A 563 56.32 5.32 -32.52
N THR A 564 56.83 5.72 -33.70
CA THR A 564 57.30 7.09 -33.93
C THR A 564 56.16 8.11 -33.89
N GLU A 565 54.99 7.78 -34.45
CA GLU A 565 53.81 8.65 -34.44
C GLU A 565 53.19 8.73 -33.03
N ALA A 566 53.18 7.61 -32.31
CA ALA A 566 52.74 7.59 -30.91
C ALA A 566 53.64 8.46 -30.02
N GLN A 567 54.96 8.42 -30.24
CA GLN A 567 55.91 9.27 -29.50
C GLN A 567 55.70 10.75 -29.84
N GLN A 568 55.53 11.09 -31.11
CA GLN A 568 55.24 12.47 -31.53
C GLN A 568 53.93 13.00 -30.91
N ALA A 569 52.89 12.18 -30.80
CA ALA A 569 51.64 12.57 -30.14
C ALA A 569 51.80 12.79 -28.63
N VAL A 570 52.71 12.07 -27.97
CA VAL A 570 53.08 12.31 -26.56
C VAL A 570 53.92 13.58 -26.42
N ASP A 571 54.86 13.82 -27.33
CA ASP A 571 55.76 14.99 -27.30
C ASP A 571 55.03 16.31 -27.56
N GLN A 572 53.83 16.26 -28.15
CA GLN A 572 52.94 17.41 -28.35
C GLN A 572 52.12 17.78 -27.11
N LEU A 573 52.10 16.94 -26.08
CA LEU A 573 51.40 17.24 -24.83
C LEU A 573 52.14 18.34 -24.07
N THR A 574 51.40 19.31 -23.54
CA THR A 574 51.96 20.23 -22.55
C THR A 574 52.39 19.46 -21.29
N ASN A 575 53.27 20.04 -20.47
CA ASN A 575 53.70 19.41 -19.21
C ASN A 575 52.51 19.04 -18.30
N GLU A 576 51.46 19.87 -18.28
CA GLU A 576 50.24 19.55 -17.51
C GLU A 576 49.45 18.39 -18.12
N GLU A 577 49.30 18.36 -19.44
CA GLU A 577 48.62 17.27 -20.13
C GLU A 577 49.40 15.95 -19.98
N TYR A 578 50.73 15.99 -20.09
CA TYR A 578 51.59 14.82 -19.91
C TYR A 578 51.41 14.18 -18.52
N GLU A 579 51.38 14.99 -17.45
CA GLU A 579 51.12 14.53 -16.08
C GLU A 579 49.75 13.86 -15.92
N VAL A 580 48.71 14.38 -16.58
CA VAL A 580 47.38 13.76 -16.57
C VAL A 580 47.35 12.50 -17.43
N TYR A 581 48.04 12.51 -18.58
CA TYR A 581 48.19 11.37 -19.48
C TYR A 581 48.79 10.16 -18.77
N ILE A 582 49.89 10.34 -18.01
CA ILE A 582 50.52 9.26 -17.24
C ILE A 582 49.54 8.65 -16.23
N LYS A 583 48.80 9.49 -15.49
CA LYS A 583 47.81 9.01 -14.52
C LYS A 583 46.67 8.22 -15.17
N VAL A 584 46.17 8.67 -16.32
CA VAL A 584 45.12 7.95 -17.06
C VAL A 584 45.69 6.63 -17.62
N LYS A 585 46.91 6.65 -18.15
CA LYS A 585 47.63 5.47 -18.65
C LYS A 585 47.79 4.40 -17.56
N GLU A 586 48.24 4.79 -16.37
CA GLU A 586 48.38 3.91 -15.20
C GLU A 586 47.04 3.33 -14.73
N GLN A 587 46.00 4.18 -14.62
CA GLN A 587 44.67 3.75 -14.20
C GLN A 587 44.02 2.74 -15.16
N LEU A 588 44.34 2.84 -16.45
CA LEU A 588 43.85 1.93 -17.48
C LEU A 588 44.75 0.69 -17.67
N GLY A 589 45.85 0.58 -16.92
CA GLY A 589 46.77 -0.55 -17.00
C GLY A 589 47.52 -0.65 -18.34
N LEU A 590 47.71 0.48 -19.02
CA LEU A 590 48.36 0.55 -20.32
C LEU A 590 49.88 0.63 -20.12
N LYS A 591 50.64 -0.22 -20.82
CA LYS A 591 52.12 -0.24 -20.74
C LYS A 591 52.76 0.84 -21.59
#